data_AF-A0A800N841-F1
#
_entry.id   AF-A0A800N841-F1
#
_cell.length_a   1.000
_cell.length_b   1.000
_cell.length_c   1.000
_cell.angle_alpha   90.00
_cell.angle_beta   90.00
_cell.angle_gamma   90.00
#
_symmetry.space_group_name_H-M   'P 1'
#
loop_
_entity.id
_entity.type
_entity.pdbx_description
1 polymer ?
#
loop_
_entity_poly.entity_id
_entity_poly.type
_entity_poly.pdbx_seq_one_letter_code
_entity_poly.pdbx_strand_id
1 'polypeptide(L)'
;MLFAKSRETIEKAASLTKEKLGELGLEISKEKTKVVNFSKDDFDFLGFTFHHWRPRKKDNKSVFHVTPKEDSIKDFRLKIKEKTRKTLTLSKEEWIRRVNPIIRGKVNYYVTIIKAIKANEELGQKSRCITRWMRSKLKAIDGYIRKRLRVAFIHKHPNQKKEQKMRYKWNNRFFV
;
A
#
# COMPACT_ATOMS: atom_id res chain seq x y z
N MET A 1 14.58 -9.99 9.43
CA MET A 1 13.97 -8.96 10.31
C MET A 1 13.88 -9.54 11.69
N LEU A 2 14.30 -8.80 12.71
CA LEU A 2 14.32 -9.28 14.10
C LEU A 2 13.35 -8.43 14.93
N PHE A 3 12.67 -9.05 15.89
CA PHE A 3 11.79 -8.37 16.84
C PHE A 3 12.21 -8.78 18.26
N ALA A 4 12.29 -7.82 19.17
CA ALA A 4 12.58 -8.06 20.58
C ALA A 4 11.86 -7.05 21.47
N LYS A 5 11.74 -7.37 22.76
CA LYS A 5 11.07 -6.50 23.75
C LYS A 5 11.96 -5.36 24.26
N SER A 6 13.28 -5.51 24.19
CA SER A 6 14.25 -4.52 24.68
C SER A 6 15.33 -4.23 23.63
N ARG A 7 16.00 -3.09 23.81
CA ARG A 7 17.12 -2.67 22.97
C ARG A 7 18.33 -3.60 23.11
N GLU A 8 18.65 -4.00 24.33
CA GLU A 8 19.76 -4.92 24.60
C GLU A 8 19.56 -6.28 23.90
N THR A 9 18.34 -6.85 23.97
CA THR A 9 18.06 -8.14 23.33
C THR A 9 18.13 -8.04 21.80
N ILE A 10 17.65 -6.95 21.19
CA ILE A 10 17.75 -6.81 19.73
C ILE A 10 19.20 -6.62 19.27
N GLU A 11 20.02 -5.91 20.05
CA GLU A 11 21.45 -5.72 19.74
C GLU A 11 22.22 -7.04 19.87
N LYS A 12 21.95 -7.84 20.90
CA LYS A 12 22.51 -9.19 21.03
C LYS A 12 22.10 -10.10 19.87
N ALA A 13 20.81 -10.11 19.52
CA ALA A 13 20.31 -10.90 18.40
C ALA A 13 20.91 -10.44 17.05
N ALA A 14 21.11 -9.14 16.86
CA ALA A 14 21.75 -8.59 15.67
C ALA A 14 23.23 -9.01 15.58
N SER A 15 23.96 -9.01 16.71
CA SER A 15 25.35 -9.47 16.75
C SER A 15 25.47 -10.96 16.38
N LEU A 16 24.66 -11.81 16.99
CA LEU A 16 24.63 -13.26 16.69
C LEU A 16 24.27 -13.51 15.22
N THR A 17 23.30 -12.75 14.68
CA THR A 17 22.92 -12.86 13.27
C THR A 17 24.09 -12.46 12.36
N LYS A 18 24.84 -11.41 12.72
CA LYS A 18 26.00 -10.95 11.94
C LYS A 18 27.11 -12.01 11.92
N GLU A 19 27.41 -12.61 13.06
CA GLU A 19 28.39 -13.69 13.17
C GLU A 19 28.00 -14.88 12.29
N LYS A 20 26.75 -15.35 12.40
CA LYS A 20 26.28 -16.50 11.61
C LYS A 20 26.24 -16.22 10.10
N LEU A 21 25.91 -15.00 9.70
CA LEU A 21 25.98 -14.60 8.29
C LEU A 21 27.43 -14.53 7.81
N GLY A 22 28.36 -14.09 8.65
CA GLY A 22 29.79 -14.08 8.36
C GLY A 22 30.35 -15.48 8.10
N GLU A 23 29.92 -16.49 8.86
CA GLU A 23 30.26 -17.90 8.59
C GLU A 23 29.79 -18.38 7.21
N LEU A 24 28.70 -17.80 6.69
CA LEU A 24 28.16 -18.07 5.35
C LEU A 24 28.76 -17.18 4.26
N GLY A 25 29.75 -16.34 4.58
CA GLY A 25 30.36 -15.39 3.65
C GLY A 25 29.47 -14.21 3.27
N LEU A 26 28.44 -13.91 4.09
CA LEU A 26 27.50 -12.82 3.86
C LEU A 26 27.75 -11.66 4.82
N GLU A 27 27.73 -10.43 4.31
CA GLU A 27 27.86 -9.22 5.13
C GLU A 27 26.55 -8.42 5.20
N ILE A 28 26.24 -7.92 6.40
CA ILE A 28 25.10 -7.02 6.63
C ILE A 28 25.49 -5.58 6.25
N SER A 29 24.75 -4.99 5.31
CA SER A 29 24.87 -3.56 4.99
C SER A 29 24.47 -2.70 6.19
N LYS A 30 25.43 -1.93 6.73
CA LYS A 30 25.19 -0.98 7.84
C LYS A 30 24.17 0.10 7.46
N GLU A 31 24.22 0.60 6.23
CA GLU A 31 23.33 1.65 5.73
C GLU A 31 21.86 1.21 5.68
N LYS A 32 21.61 -0.06 5.32
CA LYS A 32 20.26 -0.60 5.20
C LYS A 32 19.69 -1.14 6.52
N THR A 33 20.52 -1.22 7.56
CA THR A 33 20.15 -1.81 8.85
C THR A 33 19.85 -0.73 9.86
N LYS A 34 18.67 -0.80 10.50
CA LYS A 34 18.27 0.15 11.54
C LYS A 34 17.55 -0.54 12.67
N VAL A 35 17.78 -0.04 13.88
CA VAL A 35 16.99 -0.39 15.07
C VAL A 35 15.81 0.58 15.13
N VAL A 36 14.59 0.05 15.28
CA VAL A 36 13.36 0.84 15.30
C VAL A 36 12.65 0.63 16.64
N ASN A 37 12.31 1.71 17.33
CA ASN A 37 11.45 1.63 18.50
C ASN A 37 9.99 1.73 18.06
N PHE A 38 9.29 0.61 17.94
CA PHE A 38 7.93 0.59 17.40
C PHE A 38 6.85 1.26 18.28
N SER A 39 7.23 1.79 19.44
CA SER A 39 6.37 2.69 20.23
C SER A 39 6.46 4.16 19.79
N LYS A 40 7.48 4.51 18.99
CA LYS A 40 7.78 5.89 18.55
C LYS A 40 7.95 6.01 17.04
N ASP A 41 8.48 4.97 16.41
CA ASP A 41 8.99 5.00 15.04
C ASP A 41 8.23 4.03 14.12
N ASP A 42 7.92 4.52 12.93
CA ASP A 42 7.37 3.70 11.84
C ASP A 42 8.50 2.90 11.16
N PHE A 43 8.15 1.79 10.53
CA PHE A 43 9.09 1.06 9.67
C PHE A 43 8.46 0.58 8.37
N ASP A 44 9.31 0.41 7.36
CA ASP A 44 8.91 -0.14 6.08
C ASP A 44 9.32 -1.61 5.97
N PHE A 45 8.42 -2.44 5.47
CA PHE A 45 8.71 -3.84 5.17
C PHE A 45 7.84 -4.32 4.02
N LEU A 46 8.45 -4.98 3.02
CA LEU A 46 7.79 -5.52 1.84
C LEU A 46 6.79 -4.54 1.19
N GLY A 47 7.20 -3.29 0.95
CA GLY A 47 6.34 -2.31 0.29
C GLY A 47 5.17 -1.78 1.13
N PHE A 48 5.13 -2.07 2.43
CA PHE A 48 4.20 -1.50 3.40
C PHE A 48 4.94 -0.66 4.43
N THR A 49 4.28 0.37 4.94
CA THR A 49 4.67 1.12 6.12
C THR A 49 3.81 0.66 7.29
N PHE A 50 4.48 0.14 8.31
CA PHE A 50 3.92 -0.22 9.61
C PHE A 50 4.06 1.00 10.52
N HIS A 51 2.94 1.59 10.88
CA HIS A 51 2.91 2.75 11.76
C HIS A 51 3.02 2.30 13.21
N HIS A 52 3.82 3.00 14.00
CA HIS A 52 4.03 2.72 15.43
C HIS A 52 2.72 2.62 16.22
N TRP A 53 2.81 2.01 17.40
CA TRP A 53 1.70 1.90 18.34
C TRP A 53 1.10 3.26 18.70
N ARG A 54 -0.23 3.37 18.64
CA ARG A 54 -0.97 4.56 19.05
C ARG A 54 -2.18 4.18 19.89
N PRO A 55 -2.55 4.99 20.89
CA PRO A 55 -3.78 4.78 21.64
C PRO A 55 -4.99 5.01 20.72
N ARG A 56 -5.91 4.05 20.71
CA ARG A 56 -7.18 4.18 20.01
C ARG A 56 -8.06 5.18 20.74
N LYS A 57 -8.54 6.21 20.04
CA LYS A 57 -9.40 7.28 20.61
C LYS A 57 -10.64 6.79 21.38
N LYS A 58 -11.20 5.64 21.02
CA LYS A 58 -12.45 5.13 21.62
C LYS A 58 -12.25 4.53 23.01
N ASP A 59 -11.15 3.81 23.24
CA ASP A 59 -10.98 2.97 24.44
C ASP A 59 -9.52 2.87 24.91
N ASN A 60 -8.67 3.78 24.45
CA ASN A 60 -7.25 3.91 24.77
C ASN A 60 -6.40 2.64 24.54
N LYS A 61 -6.93 1.62 23.85
CA LYS A 61 -6.16 0.41 23.53
C LYS A 61 -5.05 0.72 22.54
N SER A 62 -3.86 0.20 22.80
CA SER A 62 -2.72 0.32 21.89
C SER A 62 -3.00 -0.46 20.61
N VAL A 63 -3.02 0.25 19.48
CA VAL A 63 -3.30 -0.28 18.14
C VAL A 63 -2.28 0.24 17.16
N PHE A 64 -2.09 -0.45 16.04
CA PHE A 64 -1.22 0.02 14.97
C PHE A 64 -1.93 -0.01 13.63
N HIS A 65 -1.37 0.70 12.65
CA HIS A 65 -1.91 0.78 11.30
C HIS A 65 -0.86 0.32 10.29
N VAL A 66 -1.34 -0.20 9.17
CA VAL A 66 -0.49 -0.54 8.03
C VAL A 66 -1.03 0.18 6.81
N THR A 67 -0.13 0.79 6.03
CA THR A 67 -0.45 1.40 4.74
C THR A 67 0.55 0.96 3.68
N PRO A 68 0.22 1.05 2.39
CA PRO A 68 1.22 0.87 1.36
C PRO A 68 2.29 1.95 1.47
N LYS A 69 3.55 1.59 1.24
CA LYS A 69 4.64 2.57 1.17
C LYS A 69 4.32 3.63 0.12
N GLU A 70 4.59 4.89 0.44
CA GLU A 70 4.22 6.02 -0.43
C GLU A 70 4.86 5.90 -1.83
N ASP A 71 6.10 5.42 -1.93
CA ASP A 71 6.76 5.17 -3.22
C ASP A 71 6.05 4.09 -4.05
N SER A 72 5.52 3.05 -3.39
CA SER A 72 4.73 2.00 -4.03
C SER A 72 3.41 2.54 -4.61
N ILE A 73 2.81 3.53 -3.93
CA ILE A 73 1.63 4.26 -4.43
C ILE A 73 1.99 5.17 -5.59
N LYS A 74 3.11 5.90 -5.51
CA LYS A 74 3.60 6.77 -6.59
C LYS A 74 3.87 5.97 -7.86
N ASP A 75 4.61 4.87 -7.75
CA ASP A 75 4.87 3.93 -8.85
C ASP A 75 3.56 3.41 -9.47
N PHE A 76 2.61 2.98 -8.64
CA PHE A 76 1.31 2.53 -9.12
C PHE A 76 0.57 3.63 -9.90
N ARG A 77 0.53 4.86 -9.36
CA ARG A 77 -0.11 6.00 -10.03
C ARG A 77 0.57 6.34 -11.35
N LEU A 78 1.90 6.20 -11.43
CA LEU A 78 2.65 6.40 -12.66
C LEU A 78 2.27 5.37 -13.73
N LYS A 79 2.22 4.09 -13.38
CA LYS A 79 1.79 3.01 -14.30
C LYS A 79 0.37 3.24 -14.83
N ILE A 80 -0.55 3.64 -13.95
CA ILE A 80 -1.92 4.03 -14.36
C ILE A 80 -1.88 5.26 -15.29
N LYS A 81 -1.08 6.28 -14.97
CA LYS A 81 -0.94 7.48 -15.79
C LYS A 81 -0.45 7.14 -17.20
N GLU A 82 0.53 6.26 -17.31
CA GLU A 82 1.10 5.81 -18.59
C GLU A 82 0.09 5.03 -19.43
N LYS A 83 -0.71 4.16 -18.80
CA LYS A 83 -1.76 3.41 -19.48
C LYS A 83 -3.04 4.21 -19.72
N THR A 84 -3.10 5.48 -19.30
CA THR A 84 -4.26 6.39 -19.50
C THR A 84 -3.82 7.72 -20.12
N ARG A 85 -2.84 7.71 -21.03
CA ARG A 85 -2.35 8.92 -21.71
C ARG A 85 -3.44 9.50 -22.63
N LYS A 86 -3.71 10.80 -22.50
CA LYS A 86 -4.76 11.49 -23.27
C LYS A 86 -4.51 11.52 -24.79
N THR A 87 -3.29 11.25 -25.21
CA THR A 87 -2.88 11.21 -26.63
C THR A 87 -3.38 9.96 -27.34
N LEU A 88 -3.83 8.94 -26.61
CA LEU A 88 -4.38 7.73 -27.20
C LEU A 88 -5.88 7.90 -27.39
N THR A 89 -6.37 7.56 -28.58
CA THR A 89 -7.80 7.52 -28.89
C THR A 89 -8.21 6.06 -28.96
N LEU A 90 -8.73 5.53 -27.85
CA LEU A 90 -9.10 4.12 -27.71
C LEU A 90 -10.58 4.00 -27.33
N SER A 91 -11.18 2.85 -27.67
CA SER A 91 -12.52 2.48 -27.18
C SER A 91 -12.50 2.34 -25.65
N LYS A 92 -13.69 2.41 -25.03
CA LYS A 92 -13.83 2.27 -23.57
C LYS A 92 -13.36 0.89 -23.11
N GLU A 93 -13.68 -0.13 -23.89
CA GLU A 93 -13.37 -1.53 -23.64
C GLU A 93 -11.85 -1.73 -23.63
N GLU A 94 -11.14 -1.11 -24.58
CA GLU A 94 -9.68 -1.19 -24.64
C GLU A 94 -9.02 -0.48 -23.46
N TRP A 95 -9.53 0.69 -23.04
CA TRP A 95 -9.03 1.34 -21.84
C TRP A 95 -9.18 0.47 -20.58
N ILE A 96 -10.34 -0.18 -20.42
CA ILE A 96 -10.60 -1.09 -19.31
C ILE A 96 -9.63 -2.28 -19.36
N ARG A 97 -9.47 -2.90 -20.54
CA ARG A 97 -8.56 -4.05 -20.75
C ARG A 97 -7.11 -3.71 -20.41
N ARG A 98 -6.65 -2.49 -20.72
CA ARG A 98 -5.27 -2.04 -20.43
C ARG A 98 -5.02 -1.76 -18.95
N VAL A 99 -6.02 -1.27 -18.24
CA VAL A 99 -5.86 -0.77 -16.87
C VAL A 99 -6.17 -1.85 -15.84
N ASN A 100 -7.15 -2.73 -16.09
CA ASN A 100 -7.58 -3.77 -15.16
C ASN A 100 -6.47 -4.70 -14.66
N PRO A 101 -5.53 -5.20 -15.48
CA PRO A 101 -4.45 -6.06 -15.01
C PRO A 101 -3.57 -5.38 -13.95
N ILE A 102 -3.30 -4.09 -14.12
CA ILE A 102 -2.48 -3.29 -13.20
C ILE A 102 -3.21 -3.12 -11.87
N ILE A 103 -4.50 -2.75 -11.93
CA ILE A 103 -5.35 -2.62 -10.73
C ILE A 103 -5.39 -3.94 -9.98
N ARG A 104 -5.74 -5.03 -10.68
CA ARG A 104 -5.91 -6.36 -10.07
C ARG A 104 -4.64 -6.80 -9.35
N GLY A 105 -3.49 -6.71 -10.02
CA GLY A 105 -2.21 -7.09 -9.43
C GLY A 105 -1.90 -6.29 -8.15
N LYS A 106 -2.02 -4.96 -8.20
CA LYS A 106 -1.66 -4.12 -7.06
C LYS A 106 -2.66 -4.22 -5.91
N VAL A 107 -3.97 -4.29 -6.20
CA VAL A 107 -5.00 -4.43 -5.17
C VAL A 107 -4.89 -5.78 -4.48
N ASN A 108 -4.68 -6.87 -5.24
CA ASN A 108 -4.45 -8.20 -4.66
C ASN A 108 -3.27 -8.20 -3.70
N TYR A 109 -2.17 -7.53 -4.08
CA TYR A 109 -1.00 -7.37 -3.23
C TYR A 109 -1.30 -6.61 -1.93
N TYR A 110 -2.00 -5.48 -2.00
CA TYR A 110 -2.32 -4.70 -0.79
C TYR A 110 -3.35 -5.36 0.12
N VAL A 111 -4.27 -6.14 -0.44
CA VAL A 111 -5.26 -6.92 0.31
C VAL A 111 -4.63 -8.09 1.07
N THR A 112 -3.40 -8.51 0.74
CA THR A 112 -2.67 -9.56 1.47
C THR A 112 -2.59 -9.31 2.97
N ILE A 113 -2.41 -8.07 3.43
CA ILE A 113 -2.41 -7.73 4.87
C ILE A 113 -3.76 -8.06 5.52
N ILE A 114 -4.86 -7.77 4.83
CA ILE A 114 -6.22 -8.04 5.32
C ILE A 114 -6.45 -9.56 5.40
N LYS A 115 -5.99 -10.30 4.37
CA LYS A 115 -6.05 -11.77 4.35
C LYS A 115 -5.23 -12.39 5.48
N ALA A 116 -4.01 -11.90 5.70
CA ALA A 116 -3.14 -12.38 6.77
C ALA A 116 -3.73 -12.13 8.16
N ILE A 117 -4.31 -10.95 8.40
CA ILE A 117 -5.00 -10.65 9.68
C ILE A 117 -6.15 -11.63 9.90
N LYS A 118 -6.95 -11.91 8.86
CA LYS A 118 -8.08 -12.83 8.95
C LYS A 118 -7.61 -14.27 9.21
N ALA A 119 -6.60 -14.74 8.48
CA ALA A 119 -6.04 -16.08 8.66
C ALA A 119 -5.46 -16.27 10.07
N ASN A 120 -4.78 -15.27 10.61
CA ASN A 120 -4.26 -15.32 11.98
C ASN A 120 -5.40 -15.34 13.02
N GLU A 121 -6.48 -14.59 12.78
CA GLU A 121 -7.65 -14.60 13.65
C GLU A 121 -8.36 -15.97 13.66
N GLU A 122 -8.44 -16.66 12.52
CA GLU A 122 -8.94 -18.03 12.41
C GLU A 122 -8.10 -19.03 13.23
N LEU A 123 -6.80 -18.76 13.39
CA LEU A 123 -5.88 -19.53 14.25
C LEU A 123 -5.88 -19.06 15.73
N GLY A 124 -6.82 -18.20 16.13
CA GLY A 124 -6.91 -17.66 17.49
C GLY A 124 -5.92 -16.53 17.81
N GLN A 125 -5.11 -16.09 16.85
CA GLN A 125 -4.12 -15.03 17.02
C GLN A 125 -4.72 -13.66 16.65
N LYS A 126 -5.32 -13.00 17.65
CA LYS A 126 -5.91 -11.67 17.45
C LYS A 126 -4.84 -10.61 17.15
N SER A 127 -4.97 -9.93 16.01
CA SER A 127 -4.12 -8.80 15.64
C SER A 127 -4.65 -7.48 16.22
N ARG A 128 -3.75 -6.61 16.68
CA ARG A 128 -4.08 -5.21 17.03
C ARG A 128 -3.96 -4.25 15.83
N CYS A 129 -3.74 -4.79 14.62
CA CYS A 129 -3.67 -4.01 13.39
C CYS A 129 -5.06 -3.54 12.94
N ILE A 130 -5.23 -2.23 12.78
CA ILE A 130 -6.47 -1.65 12.23
C ILE A 130 -6.27 -1.30 10.76
N THR A 131 -7.10 -1.88 9.88
CA THR A 131 -7.02 -1.73 8.42
C THR A 131 -7.71 -0.47 7.86
N ARG A 132 -8.22 0.42 8.73
CA ARG A 132 -8.94 1.65 8.32
C ARG A 132 -8.10 2.52 7.37
N TRP A 133 -6.82 2.71 7.67
CA TRP A 133 -5.93 3.54 6.85
C TRP A 133 -5.63 2.90 5.50
N MET A 134 -5.38 1.58 5.47
CA MET A 134 -5.26 0.80 4.24
C MET A 134 -6.51 0.99 3.35
N ARG A 135 -7.71 0.81 3.89
CA ARG A 135 -8.96 1.02 3.15
C ARG A 135 -9.08 2.45 2.60
N SER A 136 -8.69 3.45 3.38
CA SER A 136 -8.68 4.85 2.93
C SER A 136 -7.74 5.06 1.73
N LYS A 137 -6.50 4.54 1.81
CA LYS A 137 -5.53 4.61 0.71
C LYS A 137 -6.03 3.89 -0.55
N LEU A 138 -6.64 2.71 -0.42
CA LEU A 138 -7.23 1.97 -1.55
C LEU A 138 -8.38 2.74 -2.20
N LYS A 139 -9.26 3.37 -1.42
CA LYS A 139 -10.33 4.24 -1.95
C LYS A 139 -9.78 5.46 -2.69
N ALA A 140 -8.71 6.06 -2.17
CA ALA A 140 -8.06 7.19 -2.83
C ALA A 140 -7.44 6.78 -4.19
N ILE A 141 -6.85 5.58 -4.25
CA ILE A 141 -6.33 4.99 -5.48
C ILE A 141 -7.44 4.75 -6.51
N ASP A 142 -8.54 4.13 -6.09
CA ASP A 142 -9.72 3.91 -6.94
C ASP A 142 -10.28 5.24 -7.48
N GLY A 143 -10.44 6.25 -6.62
CA GLY A 143 -10.86 7.59 -7.04
C GLY A 143 -9.92 8.21 -8.08
N TYR A 144 -8.61 8.04 -7.92
CA TYR A 144 -7.61 8.50 -8.89
C TYR A 144 -7.76 7.81 -10.25
N ILE A 145 -7.91 6.48 -10.26
CA ILE A 145 -8.09 5.70 -11.49
C ILE A 145 -9.35 6.16 -12.23
N ARG A 146 -10.49 6.26 -11.54
CA ARG A 146 -11.76 6.68 -12.16
C ARG A 146 -11.66 8.08 -12.75
N LYS A 147 -11.01 9.02 -12.04
CA LYS A 147 -10.71 10.36 -12.57
C LYS A 147 -9.91 10.29 -13.87
N ARG A 148 -8.88 9.43 -13.94
CA ARG A 148 -8.05 9.26 -15.14
C ARG A 148 -8.85 8.67 -16.30
N LEU A 149 -9.61 7.61 -16.06
CA LEU A 149 -10.44 6.96 -17.08
C LEU A 149 -11.50 7.91 -17.64
N ARG A 150 -12.19 8.69 -16.80
CA ARG A 150 -13.14 9.70 -17.27
C ARG A 150 -12.50 10.72 -18.21
N VAL A 151 -11.26 11.15 -17.93
CA VAL A 151 -10.55 12.04 -18.86
C VAL A 151 -10.19 11.31 -20.17
N ALA A 152 -9.77 10.05 -20.08
CA ALA A 152 -9.39 9.24 -21.24
C ALA A 152 -10.58 8.91 -22.16
N PHE A 153 -11.79 8.80 -21.62
CA PHE A 153 -13.01 8.58 -22.38
C PHE A 153 -13.53 9.82 -23.13
N ILE A 154 -12.93 10.99 -22.89
CA ILE A 154 -13.30 12.24 -23.58
C ILE A 154 -12.36 12.43 -24.77
N HIS A 155 -12.85 12.26 -25.99
CA HIS A 155 -12.02 12.44 -27.19
C HIS A 155 -11.81 13.90 -27.56
N LYS A 156 -12.87 14.73 -27.51
CA LYS A 156 -12.79 16.14 -27.90
C LYS A 156 -12.25 17.01 -26.77
N HIS A 157 -11.00 17.49 -26.90
CA HIS A 157 -10.28 18.35 -25.95
C HIS A 157 -10.39 17.88 -24.48
N PRO A 158 -9.76 16.73 -24.11
CA PRO A 158 -9.86 16.15 -22.77
C PRO A 158 -9.21 17.00 -21.67
N ASN A 159 -10.02 17.47 -20.73
CA ASN A 159 -9.56 18.25 -19.58
C ASN A 159 -10.28 17.88 -18.27
N GLN A 160 -9.77 18.41 -17.16
CA GLN A 160 -10.28 18.10 -15.82
C GLN A 160 -11.68 18.69 -15.57
N LYS A 161 -12.01 19.83 -16.18
CA LYS A 161 -13.34 20.45 -16.05
C LYS A 161 -14.42 19.57 -16.68
N LYS A 162 -14.14 18.97 -17.84
CA LYS A 162 -15.04 18.01 -18.48
C LYS A 162 -15.14 16.70 -17.67
N GLU A 163 -14.05 16.21 -17.10
CA GLU A 163 -14.10 15.07 -16.17
C GLU A 163 -15.07 15.30 -15.02
N GLN A 164 -15.00 16.48 -14.38
CA GLN A 164 -15.87 16.82 -13.26
C GLN A 164 -17.34 16.82 -13.67
N LYS A 165 -17.67 17.40 -14.83
CA LYS A 165 -19.01 17.34 -15.40
C LYS A 165 -19.48 15.91 -15.63
N MET A 166 -18.58 14.98 -15.95
CA MET A 166 -18.96 13.58 -16.18
C MET A 166 -19.13 12.75 -14.90
N ARG A 167 -18.94 13.31 -13.70
CA ARG A 167 -19.05 12.52 -12.46
C ARG A 167 -20.45 12.01 -12.16
N TYR A 168 -21.49 12.73 -12.58
CA TYR A 168 -22.88 12.27 -12.43
C TYR A 168 -23.16 11.10 -13.39
N LYS A 169 -22.74 11.23 -14.66
CA LYS A 169 -22.99 10.27 -15.73
C LYS A 169 -22.10 9.01 -15.61
N TRP A 170 -20.81 9.21 -15.36
CA TRP A 170 -19.82 8.17 -15.12
C TRP A 170 -19.51 8.12 -13.61
N ASN A 171 -20.54 7.81 -12.83
CA ASN A 171 -20.44 7.65 -11.38
C ASN A 171 -19.72 6.32 -11.02
N ASN A 172 -19.72 5.93 -9.74
CA ASN A 172 -19.03 4.69 -9.34
C ASN A 172 -19.62 3.45 -10.02
N ARG A 173 -20.96 3.38 -10.20
CA ARG A 173 -21.65 2.23 -10.80
C ARG A 173 -21.31 2.05 -12.27
N PHE A 174 -20.93 3.12 -12.96
CA PHE A 174 -20.49 3.04 -14.35
C PHE A 174 -19.20 2.22 -14.54
N PHE A 175 -18.36 2.13 -13.50
CA PHE A 175 -17.06 1.45 -13.55
C PHE A 175 -17.05 0.07 -12.88
N VAL A 176 -18.21 -0.37 -12.37
CA VAL A 176 -18.41 -1.71 -11.77
C VAL A 176 -18.96 -2.62 -12.85
#